data_AF-A0A162T8F8-F1
#
_entry.id   AF-A0A162T8F8-F1
#
_cell.length_a   1.000
_cell.length_b   1.000
_cell.length_c   1.000
_cell.angle_alpha   90.00
_cell.angle_beta   90.00
_cell.angle_gamma   90.00
#
_symmetry.space_group_name_H-M   'P 1'
#
loop_
_entity.id
_entity.type
_entity.pdbx_description
1 polymer ?
#
loop_
_entity_poly.entity_id
_entity_poly.type
_entity_poly.pdbx_seq_one_letter_code
_entity_poly.pdbx_strand_id
1 'polypeptide(L)'
;MNLLAEQIKNAALDMGYEKCGIIKISDMTAYEEKLNERIERIPEVKPYYEGFYRFAHLQDTYPWAKSIVICVRQLCINLFGIIL
;
A
#
# COMPACT_ATOMS: atom_id res chain seq x y z
N MET A 1 -2.03 -14.33 -17.11
CA MET A 1 -2.63 -13.87 -15.84
C MET A 1 -3.78 -14.81 -15.50
N ASN A 2 -4.02 -15.09 -14.22
CA ASN A 2 -5.16 -15.92 -13.78
C ASN A 2 -6.47 -15.13 -14.01
N LEU A 3 -7.56 -15.81 -14.41
CA LEU A 3 -8.89 -15.22 -14.62
C LEU A 3 -9.33 -14.36 -13.41
N LEU A 4 -9.10 -14.85 -12.19
CA LEU A 4 -9.46 -14.10 -10.97
C LEU A 4 -8.65 -12.79 -10.84
N ALA A 5 -7.37 -12.82 -11.17
CA ALA A 5 -6.52 -11.63 -11.09
C ALA A 5 -6.95 -10.57 -12.11
N GLU A 6 -7.41 -11.00 -13.29
CA GLU A 6 -7.96 -10.12 -14.31
C GLU A 6 -9.30 -9.52 -13.87
N GLN A 7 -10.18 -10.31 -13.25
CA GLN A 7 -11.44 -9.82 -12.68
C GLN A 7 -11.22 -8.77 -11.59
N ILE A 8 -10.28 -9.01 -10.66
CA ILE A 8 -9.91 -8.04 -9.61
C ILE A 8 -9.38 -6.75 -10.25
N LYS A 9 -8.50 -6.88 -11.25
CA LYS A 9 -7.93 -5.72 -11.95
C LYS A 9 -9.03 -4.90 -12.65
N ASN A 10 -9.94 -5.56 -13.37
CA ASN A 10 -11.03 -4.88 -14.07
C ASN A 10 -11.97 -4.18 -13.08
N ALA A 11 -12.34 -4.85 -11.99
CA ALA A 11 -13.15 -4.24 -10.93
C ALA A 11 -12.48 -2.98 -10.34
N ALA A 12 -11.16 -3.00 -10.13
CA ALA A 12 -10.44 -1.81 -9.66
C ALA A 12 -10.48 -0.66 -10.67
N LEU A 13 -10.31 -0.94 -11.96
CA LEU A 13 -10.40 0.08 -13.02
C LEU A 13 -11.82 0.66 -13.11
N ASP A 14 -12.85 -0.18 -13.04
CA ASP A 14 -14.25 0.23 -13.06
C ASP A 14 -14.61 1.10 -11.84
N MET A 15 -13.94 0.89 -10.70
CA MET A 15 -14.06 1.73 -9.49
C MET A 15 -13.29 3.06 -9.58
N GLY A 16 -12.60 3.33 -10.70
CA GLY A 16 -11.89 4.59 -10.94
C GLY A 16 -10.45 4.62 -10.38
N TYR A 17 -9.87 3.45 -10.07
CA TYR A 17 -8.42 3.38 -9.89
C TYR A 17 -7.72 3.44 -11.25
N GLU A 18 -6.56 4.08 -11.29
CA GLU A 18 -5.79 4.22 -12.53
C GLU A 18 -5.03 2.93 -12.86
N LYS A 19 -4.47 2.28 -11.82
CA LYS A 19 -3.69 1.06 -11.95
C LYS A 19 -3.97 0.13 -10.77
N CYS A 20 -3.84 -1.17 -11.01
CA CYS A 20 -4.00 -2.21 -9.99
C CYS A 20 -2.93 -3.29 -10.18
N GLY A 21 -2.32 -3.73 -9.08
CA GLY A 21 -1.37 -4.84 -9.01
C GLY A 21 -1.71 -5.79 -7.87
N ILE A 22 -1.22 -7.02 -7.94
CA ILE A 22 -1.42 -8.04 -6.90
C ILE A 22 -0.05 -8.65 -6.57
N ILE A 23 0.32 -8.64 -5.30
CA ILE A 23 1.57 -9.25 -4.79
C ILE A 23 1.26 -10.31 -3.74
N LYS A 24 2.20 -11.22 -3.47
CA LYS A 24 2.05 -12.19 -2.38
C LYS A 24 2.44 -11.53 -1.06
N ILE A 25 1.87 -12.00 0.05
CA ILE A 25 2.29 -11.52 1.38
C ILE A 25 3.76 -11.88 1.67
N SER A 26 4.26 -12.99 1.13
CA SER A 26 5.69 -13.37 1.24
C SER A 26 6.64 -12.29 0.71
N ASP A 27 6.17 -11.46 -0.23
CA ASP A 27 6.98 -10.41 -0.85
C ASP A 27 7.16 -9.20 0.10
N MET A 28 6.42 -9.15 1.22
CA MET A 28 6.49 -8.10 2.25
C MET A 28 7.53 -8.39 3.34
N THR A 29 8.24 -9.53 3.31
CA THR A 29 9.19 -9.95 4.36
C THR A 29 10.30 -8.91 4.63
N ALA A 30 10.75 -8.19 3.61
CA ALA A 30 11.78 -7.14 3.75
C ALA A 30 11.20 -5.74 4.03
N TYR A 31 9.88 -5.60 4.19
CA TYR A 31 9.24 -4.29 4.33
C TYR A 31 9.66 -3.59 5.64
N GLU A 32 9.67 -4.33 6.76
CA GLU A 32 10.00 -3.78 8.08
C GLU A 32 11.45 -3.29 8.14
N GLU A 33 12.39 -4.07 7.61
CA GLU A 33 13.80 -3.69 7.50
C GLU A 33 13.95 -2.36 6.75
N LYS A 34 13.29 -2.22 5.60
CA LYS A 34 13.31 -0.96 4.82
C LYS A 34 12.61 0.20 5.50
N LEU A 35 11.60 -0.06 6.33
CA LEU A 35 10.96 0.96 7.16
C LEU A 35 11.92 1.46 8.25
N ASN A 36 12.59 0.54 8.94
CA ASN A 36 13.58 0.85 9.96
C ASN A 36 14.77 1.62 9.37
N GLU A 37 15.32 1.19 8.22
CA GLU A 37 16.39 1.91 7.51
C GLU A 37 16.02 3.37 7.20
N ARG A 38 14.75 3.65 6.87
CA ARG A 38 14.28 5.01 6.57
C ARG A 38 14.19 5.87 7.84
N ILE A 39 13.69 5.29 8.92
CA ILE A 39 13.58 5.97 10.22
C ILE A 39 14.96 6.25 10.79
N GLU A 40 15.91 5.32 10.68
CA GLU A 40 17.29 5.53 11.14
C GLU A 40 18.00 6.64 10.38
N ARG A 41 17.74 6.79 9.06
CA ARG A 41 18.32 7.87 8.26
C ARG A 41 17.82 9.26 8.66
N ILE A 42 16.56 9.36 9.08
CA ILE A 42 15.92 10.64 9.47
C ILE A 42 15.02 10.39 10.69
N PRO A 43 15.56 10.36 11.93
CA PRO A 43 14.78 10.01 13.11
C PRO A 43 13.55 10.89 13.36
N GLU A 44 13.58 12.14 12.90
CA GLU A 44 12.49 13.12 13.03
C GLU A 44 11.22 12.69 12.30
N VAL A 45 11.33 11.82 11.28
CA VAL A 45 10.14 11.35 10.55
C VAL A 45 9.43 10.19 11.27
N LYS A 46 10.02 9.61 12.32
CA LYS A 46 9.47 8.45 13.03
C LYS A 46 7.98 8.58 13.36
N PRO A 47 7.46 9.69 13.91
CA PRO A 47 6.03 9.82 14.24
C PRO A 47 5.11 9.68 13.02
N TYR A 48 5.59 10.06 11.83
CA TYR A 48 4.83 9.90 10.58
C TYR A 48 4.86 8.46 10.06
N TYR A 49 5.90 7.69 10.41
CA TYR A 49 6.08 6.31 9.95
C TYR A 49 5.53 5.25 10.91
N GLU A 50 5.23 5.59 12.17
CA GLU A 50 4.70 4.63 13.18
C GLU A 50 3.47 3.86 12.68
N GLY A 51 2.54 4.54 12.01
CA GLY A 51 1.35 3.91 11.44
C GLY A 51 1.63 2.89 10.34
N PHE A 52 2.83 2.88 9.75
CA PHE A 52 3.20 1.96 8.67
C PHE A 52 3.70 0.60 9.16
N TYR A 53 4.05 0.44 10.44
CA TYR A 53 4.43 -0.88 10.99
C TYR A 53 3.29 -1.91 10.89
N ARG A 54 2.03 -1.47 10.86
CA ARG A 54 0.88 -2.36 10.60
C ARG A 54 0.97 -3.11 9.27
N PHE A 55 1.73 -2.58 8.31
CA PHE A 55 1.94 -3.22 7.00
C PHE A 55 3.10 -4.23 7.01
N ALA A 56 4.01 -4.16 8.00
CA ALA A 56 5.02 -5.18 8.24
C ALA A 56 4.39 -6.45 8.83
N HIS A 57 3.41 -6.28 9.72
CA HIS A 57 2.79 -7.37 10.49
C HIS A 57 1.37 -7.71 9.99
N LEU A 58 1.17 -7.72 8.67
CA LEU A 58 -0.15 -7.98 8.08
C LEU A 58 -0.75 -9.32 8.50
N GLN A 59 0.09 -10.34 8.72
CA GLN A 59 -0.37 -11.66 9.14
C GLN A 59 -0.90 -11.71 10.57
N ASP A 60 -0.46 -10.79 11.45
CA ASP A 60 -0.97 -10.72 12.83
C ASP A 60 -2.43 -10.27 12.84
N THR A 61 -2.80 -9.39 11.91
CA THR A 61 -4.17 -8.89 11.75
C THR A 61 -5.01 -9.76 10.81
N TYR A 62 -4.41 -10.29 9.76
CA TYR A 62 -5.08 -11.08 8.72
C TYR A 62 -4.36 -12.42 8.44
N PRO A 63 -4.42 -13.40 9.36
CA PRO A 63 -3.69 -14.67 9.22
C PRO A 63 -4.06 -15.49 7.98
N TRP A 64 -5.28 -15.30 7.47
CA TRP A 64 -5.81 -16.01 6.30
C TRP A 64 -5.39 -15.39 4.97
N ALA A 65 -4.86 -14.17 4.98
CA ALA A 65 -4.53 -13.46 3.76
C ALA A 65 -3.33 -14.10 3.06
N LYS A 66 -3.39 -14.19 1.73
CA LYS A 66 -2.34 -14.79 0.88
C LYS A 66 -1.70 -13.80 -0.09
N SER A 67 -2.43 -12.73 -0.40
CA SER A 67 -2.04 -11.73 -1.39
C SER A 67 -2.58 -10.36 -1.00
N ILE A 68 -1.93 -9.32 -1.50
CA ILE A 68 -2.29 -7.92 -1.30
C ILE A 68 -2.65 -7.34 -2.67
N VAL A 69 -3.78 -6.64 -2.76
CA VAL A 69 -4.17 -5.87 -3.95
C VAL A 69 -3.76 -4.42 -3.73
N ILE A 70 -2.92 -3.89 -4.62
CA ILE A 70 -2.41 -2.52 -4.57
C ILE A 70 -3.06 -1.73 -5.69
N CYS A 71 -3.82 -0.70 -5.33
CA CYS A 71 -4.44 0.19 -6.29
C CYS A 71 -3.79 1.58 -6.25
N VAL A 72 -3.57 2.16 -7.42
CA VAL A 72 -3.08 3.53 -7.58
C VAL A 72 -4.24 4.40 -8.01
N ARG A 73 -4.41 5.53 -7.33
CA ARG A 73 -5.37 6.56 -7.71
C ARG A 73 -4.62 7.85 -7.98
N GLN A 74 -4.93 8.48 -9.12
CA GLN A 74 -4.51 9.86 -9.37
C GLN A 74 -5.26 10.76 -8.37
N LEU A 75 -4.55 11.30 -7.38
CA LEU A 75 -5.11 12.35 -6.54
C LEU A 75 -4.98 13.67 -7.29
N CYS A 76 -6.06 14.15 -7.90
CA CYS A 76 -6.09 15.51 -8.45
C CYS A 76 -6.11 16.50 -7.28
N ILE A 77 -4.93 16.92 -6.81
CA ILE A 77 -4.80 18.09 -5.95
C ILE A 77 -4.99 19.31 -6.86
N ASN A 78 -6.23 19.68 -7.16
CA ASN A 78 -6.49 20.99 -7.74
C ASN A 78 -6.15 22.03 -6.67
N LEU A 79 -5.08 22.76 -6.94
CA LEU A 79 -4.37 23.77 -6.15
C LEU A 79 -5.19 25.07 -5.94
N PHE A 80 -6.51 24.99 -5.74
CA PHE A 80 -7.40 26.18 -5.65
C PHE A 80 -8.20 26.32 -4.34
N GLY A 81 -8.04 25.42 -3.36
CA GLY A 81 -8.95 25.35 -2.19
C GLY A 81 -8.34 25.43 -0.79
N ILE A 82 -7.04 25.72 -0.64
CA ILE A 82 -6.40 25.91 0.69
C ILE A 82 -5.77 27.31 0.74
N ILE A 83 -6.62 28.32 0.52
CA ILE A 83 -6.53 29.62 1.18
C ILE A 83 -7.98 29.95 1.56
N LEU A 84 -8.39 29.49 2.73
CA LEU A 84 -9.52 30.00 3.50
C LEU A 84 -9.21 29.76 4.98
#